data_AF-A0AA36EK91-F1
#
_entry.id   AF-A0AA36EK91-F1
#
_cell.length_a   1.000
_cell.length_b   1.000
_cell.length_c   1.000
_cell.angle_alpha   90.00
_cell.angle_beta   90.00
_cell.angle_gamma   90.00
#
_symmetry.space_group_name_H-M   'P 1'
#
loop_
_entity.id
_entity.type
_entity.pdbx_description
1 polymer ?
#
loop_
_entity_poly.entity_id
_entity_poly.type
_entity_poly.pdbx_seq_one_letter_code
_entity_poly.pdbx_strand_id
1 'polypeptide(L)'
;MPKFKNSIPFLILIFSSINVLVLAGKAEDPFTPKAYVIRYWKKQISNDLPKPSFLIEKASPLTAVQSAAFSKLAANQHSLSTNLPSFCSAANLLCFPDVGPSLEKHSGDVNFKEYSEKNFTNYGSGRLGGFDSFKNYSNDGNSALDSFRRYSRDSVGHGDKFSTYARDTNVPDQSFNTYGTKATGGTGDFTSYAQDVNVPTMRFTSYSDDVNGRVQTFKSYSENANAGDQSFTSYGKKGNGAENEFKSYGNNSNVIGSTFSNYGENGNGANDSFTSYGENGNVPENNFKSYADSGNAAVDSFTSYRDQSNVGDDNFKSYAKSSNAADLKFSNYGNSFNEGTDTFSGYGGGTVTNQKFGFKGYGVNNTFKDYADKKRASFATYATKGSAARVGAMKTKSAASGKPVNKWIEPGKFFRESMLKSGTIMPMPDIRDKMPKRSFLPRVILSKLPFSSSKLADLKKIFHAEDNSSMASLISEGLSECERKPSQGESKRCVGSVEDMIDFATSVLGRDVVVRTTDNTNGSAKKSLFPYLLYYCHSVPKVRVYEADLLDPNTSSKINHGVAICHIDTSAWSPTHGAFLSLGSEPGKIEVCHWIFENDMTWAVSD
;
A
#
# COMPACT_ATOMS: atom_id res chain seq x y z
N MET A 1 -31.51 -34.86 60.23
CA MET A 1 -32.00 -34.52 61.58
C MET A 1 -30.86 -34.80 62.54
N PRO A 2 -30.60 -33.94 63.55
CA PRO A 2 -31.59 -33.29 64.40
C PRO A 2 -31.90 -31.85 64.02
N LYS A 3 -33.08 -31.40 64.47
CA LYS A 3 -33.70 -30.09 64.27
C LYS A 3 -33.76 -29.33 65.61
N PHE A 4 -34.03 -28.03 65.46
CA PHE A 4 -34.59 -27.02 66.38
C PHE A 4 -33.55 -26.06 67.00
N LYS A 5 -33.73 -24.74 66.97
CA LYS A 5 -34.98 -23.94 67.01
C LYS A 5 -34.80 -22.54 66.39
N ASN A 6 -35.90 -22.01 65.85
CA ASN A 6 -36.09 -20.66 65.31
C ASN A 6 -35.66 -19.54 66.28
N SER A 7 -35.13 -18.45 65.74
CA SER A 7 -35.23 -17.11 66.33
C SER A 7 -35.21 -16.04 65.22
N ILE A 8 -36.05 -15.03 65.42
CA ILE A 8 -36.55 -13.98 64.52
C ILE A 8 -35.42 -13.06 64.02
N PRO A 9 -35.38 -12.62 62.75
CA PRO A 9 -34.45 -11.57 62.34
C PRO A 9 -34.94 -10.20 62.81
N PHE A 10 -34.17 -9.59 63.71
CA PHE A 10 -34.30 -8.21 64.16
C PHE A 10 -33.63 -7.30 63.12
N LEU A 11 -34.38 -6.37 62.53
CA LEU A 11 -33.86 -5.36 61.60
C LEU A 11 -33.24 -4.22 62.43
N ILE A 12 -31.91 -4.14 62.46
CA ILE A 12 -31.19 -3.00 63.04
C ILE A 12 -30.74 -2.08 61.90
N LEU A 13 -31.43 -0.94 61.75
CA LEU A 13 -30.98 0.17 60.91
C LEU A 13 -29.91 0.97 61.68
N ILE A 14 -28.64 0.69 61.41
CA ILE A 14 -27.53 1.53 61.87
C ILE A 14 -27.24 2.56 60.77
N PHE A 15 -27.63 3.81 61.00
CA PHE A 15 -27.12 4.95 60.22
C PHE A 15 -25.65 5.17 60.58
N SER A 16 -24.75 4.50 59.87
CA SER A 16 -23.34 4.86 59.86
C SER A 16 -23.10 5.88 58.75
N SER A 17 -22.80 7.10 59.15
CA SER A 17 -22.34 8.19 58.29
C SER A 17 -20.95 7.84 57.72
N ILE A 18 -20.92 6.99 56.68
CA ILE A 18 -19.71 6.77 55.91
C ILE A 18 -19.52 8.00 55.02
N ASN A 19 -18.58 8.85 55.41
CA ASN A 19 -17.97 9.81 54.50
C ASN A 19 -17.22 9.02 53.42
N VAL A 20 -17.94 8.62 52.36
CA VAL A 20 -17.31 8.14 51.13
C VAL A 20 -16.69 9.37 50.48
N LEU A 21 -15.37 9.48 50.59
CA LEU A 21 -14.59 10.33 49.70
C LEU A 21 -14.70 9.72 48.30
N VAL A 22 -15.78 10.08 47.59
CA VAL A 22 -15.91 9.80 46.16
C VAL A 22 -14.86 10.67 45.49
N LEU A 23 -13.73 10.06 45.10
CA LEU A 23 -12.94 10.58 44.00
C LEU A 23 -13.87 10.59 42.79
N ALA A 24 -14.53 11.73 42.59
CA ALA A 24 -15.36 11.98 41.42
C ALA A 24 -14.41 12.01 40.21
N GLY A 25 -14.14 10.84 39.64
CA GLY A 25 -13.82 10.77 38.22
C GLY A 25 -14.95 11.52 37.50
N LYS A 26 -14.59 12.50 36.66
CA LYS A 26 -15.56 13.25 35.86
C LYS A 26 -16.60 12.27 35.31
N ALA A 27 -17.87 12.43 35.68
CA ALA A 27 -18.94 11.66 35.07
C ALA A 27 -18.82 11.83 33.55
N GLU A 28 -18.55 10.74 32.82
CA GLU A 28 -18.51 10.78 31.35
C GLU A 28 -19.86 11.30 30.87
N ASP A 29 -19.84 12.34 30.02
CA ASP A 29 -21.03 12.96 29.49
C ASP A 29 -21.90 11.91 28.75
N PRO A 30 -23.15 11.67 29.19
CA PRO A 30 -24.00 10.62 28.62
C PRO A 30 -24.38 10.91 27.16
N PHE A 31 -24.16 12.12 26.65
CA PHE A 31 -24.48 12.49 25.28
C PHE A 31 -23.29 12.34 24.32
N THR A 32 -22.15 11.84 24.78
CA THR A 32 -21.04 11.48 23.89
C THR A 32 -21.41 10.33 22.94
N PRO A 33 -20.81 10.25 21.74
CA PRO A 33 -20.99 9.12 20.84
C PRO A 33 -20.63 7.77 21.48
N LYS A 34 -19.55 7.71 22.27
CA LYS A 34 -19.17 6.52 23.03
C LYS A 34 -20.26 6.08 24.01
N ALA A 35 -20.82 7.01 24.80
CA ALA A 35 -21.92 6.70 25.71
C ALA A 35 -23.20 6.28 24.95
N TYR A 36 -23.45 6.86 23.77
CA TYR A 36 -24.55 6.45 22.90
C TYR A 36 -24.38 5.01 22.41
N VAL A 37 -23.18 4.63 21.93
CA VAL A 37 -22.87 3.26 21.50
C VAL A 37 -23.11 2.25 22.63
N ILE A 38 -22.71 2.57 23.87
CA ILE A 38 -22.96 1.69 25.03
C ILE A 38 -24.46 1.48 25.26
N ARG A 39 -25.28 2.53 25.16
CA ARG A 39 -26.74 2.41 25.26
C ARG A 39 -27.33 1.65 24.08
N TYR A 40 -26.82 1.89 22.88
CA TYR A 40 -27.26 1.24 21.66
C TYR A 40 -26.99 -0.26 21.72
N TRP A 41 -25.79 -0.67 22.17
CA TRP A 41 -25.45 -2.07 22.43
C TRP A 41 -26.45 -2.72 23.38
N LYS A 42 -26.70 -2.12 24.56
CA LYS A 42 -27.68 -2.64 25.53
C LYS A 42 -29.09 -2.77 24.95
N LYS A 43 -29.45 -1.88 24.01
CA LYS A 43 -30.76 -1.91 23.37
C LYS A 43 -30.86 -3.01 22.32
N GLN A 44 -29.78 -3.31 21.58
CA GLN A 44 -29.81 -4.22 20.43
C GLN A 44 -29.39 -5.65 20.78
N ILE A 45 -28.43 -5.83 21.68
CA ILE A 45 -27.92 -7.15 22.06
C ILE A 45 -28.77 -7.71 23.20
N SER A 46 -29.20 -8.97 23.07
CA SER A 46 -30.13 -9.60 24.02
C SER A 46 -29.46 -10.35 25.17
N ASN A 47 -28.17 -10.68 25.08
CA ASN A 47 -27.43 -11.31 26.17
C ASN A 47 -26.84 -10.29 27.16
N ASP A 48 -26.49 -10.80 28.34
CA ASP A 48 -25.86 -10.07 29.43
C ASP A 48 -24.32 -10.23 29.45
N LEU A 49 -23.71 -10.69 28.35
CA LEU A 49 -22.26 -10.85 28.27
C LEU A 49 -21.54 -9.50 28.44
N PRO A 50 -20.27 -9.52 28.90
CA PRO A 50 -19.45 -8.31 28.99
C PRO A 50 -19.44 -7.56 27.67
N LYS A 51 -19.58 -6.23 27.74
CA LYS A 51 -19.52 -5.39 26.54
C LYS A 51 -18.09 -5.40 25.99
N PRO A 52 -17.92 -5.50 24.66
CA PRO A 52 -16.61 -5.48 24.04
C PRO A 52 -15.97 -4.09 24.20
N SER A 53 -15.05 -3.94 25.15
CA SER A 53 -14.32 -2.68 25.37
C SER A 53 -13.58 -2.23 24.11
N PHE A 54 -12.94 -3.17 23.41
CA PHE A 54 -12.21 -2.90 22.16
C PHE A 54 -13.10 -2.28 21.06
N LEU A 55 -14.36 -2.70 20.96
CA LEU A 55 -15.30 -2.12 20.00
C LEU A 55 -15.77 -0.74 20.45
N ILE A 56 -16.05 -0.57 21.75
CA ILE A 56 -16.50 0.71 22.31
C ILE A 56 -15.40 1.77 22.20
N GLU A 57 -14.13 1.40 22.37
CA GLU A 57 -12.96 2.29 22.24
C GLU A 57 -12.74 2.77 20.80
N LYS A 58 -13.31 2.08 19.80
CA LYS A 58 -13.31 2.51 18.40
C LYS A 58 -14.39 3.54 18.10
N ALA A 59 -15.34 3.79 19.00
CA ALA A 59 -16.31 4.86 18.82
C ALA A 59 -15.64 6.23 18.76
N SER A 60 -16.32 7.21 18.15
CA SER A 60 -15.80 8.56 18.01
C SER A 60 -15.45 9.19 19.37
N PRO A 61 -14.25 9.80 19.53
CA PRO A 61 -13.85 10.50 20.75
C PRO A 61 -14.48 11.90 20.89
N LEU A 62 -15.32 12.31 19.95
CA LEU A 62 -16.00 13.61 19.99
C LEU A 62 -16.78 13.80 21.30
N THR A 63 -16.70 15.00 21.87
CA THR A 63 -17.64 15.43 22.92
C THR A 63 -19.05 15.58 22.36
N ALA A 64 -20.07 15.64 23.22
CA ALA A 64 -21.45 15.88 22.79
C ALA A 64 -21.59 17.20 22.01
N VAL A 65 -20.91 18.25 22.46
CA VAL A 65 -20.90 19.57 21.80
C VAL A 65 -20.23 19.50 20.43
N GLN A 66 -19.07 18.87 20.33
CA GLN A 66 -18.37 18.71 19.04
C GLN A 66 -19.21 17.85 18.07
N SER A 67 -19.81 16.76 18.54
CA SER A 67 -20.68 15.90 17.73
C SER A 67 -21.86 16.69 17.15
N ALA A 68 -22.53 17.52 17.96
CA ALA A 68 -23.61 18.38 17.49
C ALA A 68 -23.12 19.45 16.49
N ALA A 69 -21.97 20.08 16.77
CA ALA A 69 -21.37 21.09 15.90
C ALA A 69 -20.99 20.51 14.53
N PHE A 70 -20.23 19.41 14.50
CA PHE A 70 -19.82 18.77 13.25
C PHE A 70 -20.99 18.13 12.50
N SER A 71 -22.01 17.65 13.20
CA SER A 71 -23.27 17.21 12.57
C SER A 71 -23.96 18.36 11.81
N LYS A 72 -23.92 19.59 12.32
CA LYS A 72 -24.44 20.77 11.61
C LYS A 72 -23.55 21.13 10.42
N LEU A 73 -22.22 21.09 10.59
CA LEU A 73 -21.28 21.37 9.51
C LEU A 73 -21.39 20.34 8.38
N ALA A 74 -21.53 19.05 8.68
CA ALA A 74 -21.66 17.98 7.70
C ALA A 74 -22.89 18.11 6.79
N ALA A 75 -23.92 18.87 7.20
CA ALA A 75 -25.07 19.17 6.35
C ALA A 75 -24.74 20.13 5.19
N ASN A 76 -23.60 20.83 5.25
CA ASN A 76 -23.11 21.70 4.19
C ASN A 76 -21.65 21.34 3.86
N GLN A 77 -21.43 20.79 2.66
CA GLN A 77 -20.12 20.30 2.22
C GLN A 77 -19.01 21.35 2.33
N HIS A 78 -19.29 22.61 1.99
CA HIS A 78 -18.31 23.69 2.07
C HIS A 78 -17.95 24.02 3.52
N SER A 79 -18.94 24.06 4.42
CA SER A 79 -18.71 24.33 5.84
C SER A 79 -17.87 23.25 6.52
N LEU A 80 -18.07 21.97 6.18
CA LEU A 80 -17.26 20.87 6.71
C LEU A 80 -15.83 20.90 6.17
N SER A 81 -15.65 21.11 4.86
CA SER A 81 -14.33 21.23 4.21
C SER A 81 -13.47 22.32 4.86
N THR A 82 -14.01 23.52 5.05
CA THR A 82 -13.27 24.63 5.69
C THR A 82 -12.91 24.34 7.16
N ASN A 83 -13.57 23.38 7.81
CA ASN A 83 -13.30 22.94 9.18
C ASN A 83 -12.69 21.53 9.24
N LEU A 84 -12.16 21.01 8.12
CA LEU A 84 -11.66 19.64 8.03
C LEU A 84 -10.55 19.36 9.05
N PRO A 85 -9.52 20.22 9.24
CA PRO A 85 -8.44 19.92 10.18
C PRO A 85 -8.93 19.74 11.63
N SER A 86 -9.87 20.60 12.07
CA SER A 86 -10.44 20.51 13.41
C SER A 86 -11.37 19.31 13.55
N PHE A 87 -12.12 18.98 12.51
CA PHE A 87 -12.96 17.79 12.46
C PHE A 87 -12.13 16.51 12.55
N CYS A 88 -11.09 16.37 11.75
CA CYS A 88 -10.25 15.18 11.72
C CYS A 88 -9.51 14.98 13.04
N SER A 89 -8.94 16.04 13.61
CA SER A 89 -8.27 15.97 14.92
C SER A 89 -9.24 15.58 16.03
N ALA A 90 -10.42 16.21 16.09
CA ALA A 90 -11.41 15.95 17.15
C ALA A 90 -12.08 14.58 17.03
N ALA A 91 -12.32 14.09 15.81
CA ALA A 91 -12.96 12.80 15.55
C ALA A 91 -11.96 11.64 15.41
N ASN A 92 -10.66 11.91 15.48
CA ASN A 92 -9.59 10.94 15.23
C ASN A 92 -9.77 10.27 13.86
N LEU A 93 -9.84 11.07 12.80
CA LEU A 93 -9.89 10.61 11.41
C LEU A 93 -8.50 10.70 10.77
N LEU A 94 -8.23 9.80 9.84
CA LEU A 94 -7.07 9.90 8.96
C LEU A 94 -7.31 11.03 7.96
N CYS A 95 -6.62 12.14 8.15
CA CYS A 95 -6.59 13.27 7.22
C CYS A 95 -5.17 13.74 7.03
N PHE A 96 -4.86 14.14 5.81
CA PHE A 96 -3.56 14.67 5.44
C PHE A 96 -3.51 16.18 5.72
N PRO A 97 -2.45 16.71 6.34
CA PRO A 97 -2.30 18.16 6.52
C PRO A 97 -2.23 18.90 5.19
N ASP A 98 -2.79 20.12 5.17
CA ASP A 98 -2.61 21.07 4.07
C ASP A 98 -1.16 21.62 4.11
N VAL A 99 -0.24 21.00 3.38
CA VAL A 99 1.18 21.42 3.32
C VAL A 99 1.36 22.64 2.41
N GLY A 100 1.69 23.79 2.99
CA GLY A 100 2.03 25.01 2.26
C GLY A 100 3.42 24.96 1.59
N PRO A 101 3.67 25.73 0.51
CA PRO A 101 4.98 25.80 -0.13
C PRO A 101 6.02 26.46 0.80
N SER A 102 7.21 25.86 0.87
CA SER A 102 8.39 26.48 1.48
C SER A 102 9.03 27.48 0.50
N LEU A 103 9.25 28.71 0.96
CA LEU A 103 9.90 29.78 0.22
C LEU A 103 11.38 29.95 0.60
N GLU A 104 11.97 28.96 1.29
CA GLU A 104 13.39 28.96 1.69
C GLU A 104 14.30 29.18 0.47
N LYS A 105 15.28 30.08 0.60
CA LYS A 105 16.29 30.38 -0.41
C LYS A 105 17.68 30.18 0.18
N HIS A 106 18.55 29.53 -0.58
CA HIS A 106 19.93 29.26 -0.18
C HIS A 106 20.89 29.81 -1.23
N SER A 107 21.86 30.63 -0.80
CA SER A 107 22.80 31.34 -1.66
C SER A 107 24.09 30.57 -1.97
N GLY A 108 24.39 29.50 -1.25
CA GLY A 108 25.58 28.65 -1.44
C GLY A 108 25.24 27.16 -1.41
N ASP A 109 26.23 26.30 -1.58
CA ASP A 109 26.05 24.83 -1.55
C ASP A 109 25.63 24.38 -0.14
N VAL A 110 24.64 23.48 -0.06
CA VAL A 110 24.01 23.03 1.19
C VAL A 110 23.89 21.51 1.18
N ASN A 111 24.25 20.91 2.30
CA ASN A 111 24.08 19.48 2.55
C ASN A 111 22.88 19.26 3.47
N PHE A 112 21.71 18.98 2.89
CA PHE A 112 20.49 18.76 3.65
C PHE A 112 20.55 17.40 4.37
N LYS A 113 20.48 17.42 5.70
CA LYS A 113 20.53 16.19 6.50
C LYS A 113 19.16 15.53 6.66
N GLU A 114 18.12 16.31 6.93
CA GLU A 114 16.75 15.82 7.16
C GLU A 114 15.73 16.94 6.92
N TYR A 115 14.71 16.64 6.12
CA TYR A 115 13.47 17.41 5.94
C TYR A 115 12.29 16.44 6.14
N SER A 116 11.09 16.92 6.46
CA SER A 116 9.84 16.14 6.53
C SER A 116 8.65 17.09 6.54
N GLU A 117 7.50 16.67 5.99
CA GLU A 117 6.22 17.39 5.98
C GLU A 117 6.31 18.82 5.42
N LYS A 118 7.13 19.03 4.37
CA LYS A 118 7.32 20.35 3.75
C LYS A 118 7.25 20.23 2.24
N ASN A 119 6.69 21.24 1.58
CA ASN A 119 6.72 21.35 0.13
C ASN A 119 7.91 22.19 -0.32
N PHE A 120 8.97 21.55 -0.80
CA PHE A 120 10.19 22.23 -1.21
C PHE A 120 10.05 22.82 -2.61
N THR A 121 10.21 24.15 -2.75
CA THR A 121 9.87 24.83 -4.01
C THR A 121 10.99 24.82 -5.05
N ASN A 122 12.24 25.07 -4.65
CA ASN A 122 13.34 25.17 -5.60
C ASN A 122 14.71 25.17 -4.93
N TYR A 123 15.69 24.50 -5.53
CA TYR A 123 17.10 24.59 -5.15
C TYR A 123 18.04 24.23 -6.29
N GLY A 124 19.29 24.69 -6.24
CA GLY A 124 20.30 24.46 -7.28
C GLY A 124 20.01 25.14 -8.63
N SER A 125 18.89 25.85 -8.77
CA SER A 125 18.48 26.39 -10.07
C SER A 125 19.40 27.52 -10.54
N GLY A 126 19.81 27.45 -11.81
CA GLY A 126 20.66 28.48 -12.45
C GLY A 126 22.09 28.55 -11.90
N ARG A 127 22.54 27.55 -11.14
CA ARG A 127 23.91 27.48 -10.58
C ARG A 127 24.95 27.34 -11.69
N LEU A 128 26.11 27.99 -11.50
CA LEU A 128 27.29 27.87 -12.35
C LEU A 128 28.37 27.08 -11.59
N GLY A 129 28.65 25.85 -12.02
CA GLY A 129 29.57 24.94 -11.33
C GLY A 129 29.15 24.64 -9.88
N GLY A 130 29.97 23.93 -9.12
CA GLY A 130 29.71 23.58 -7.71
C GLY A 130 29.09 22.19 -7.52
N PHE A 131 28.75 21.86 -6.27
CA PHE A 131 28.14 20.56 -5.95
C PHE A 131 27.13 20.62 -4.80
N ASP A 132 25.93 20.13 -5.04
CA ASP A 132 24.84 20.13 -4.08
C ASP A 132 24.42 18.71 -3.68
N SER A 133 24.19 18.47 -2.37
CA SER A 133 23.77 17.15 -1.90
C SER A 133 22.59 17.17 -0.94
N PHE A 134 21.63 16.28 -1.21
CA PHE A 134 20.45 16.04 -0.40
C PHE A 134 20.53 14.62 0.17
N LYS A 135 20.41 14.48 1.49
CA LYS A 135 20.48 13.15 2.13
C LYS A 135 19.08 12.55 2.33
N ASN A 136 18.27 13.11 3.22
CA ASN A 136 16.98 12.53 3.61
C ASN A 136 15.86 13.58 3.56
N TYR A 137 14.80 13.33 2.79
CA TYR A 137 13.69 14.26 2.61
C TYR A 137 12.43 13.92 3.41
N SER A 138 12.27 12.66 3.78
CA SER A 138 11.14 12.16 4.56
C SER A 138 11.58 10.83 5.18
N ASN A 139 11.89 10.83 6.48
CA ASN A 139 12.26 9.60 7.19
C ASN A 139 11.22 9.31 8.26
N ASP A 140 10.95 8.02 8.46
CA ASP A 140 10.31 7.48 9.67
C ASP A 140 8.98 8.17 10.02
N GLY A 141 7.93 7.84 9.25
CA GLY A 141 6.57 8.33 9.48
C GLY A 141 5.51 7.30 9.08
N ASN A 142 4.35 7.33 9.74
CA ASN A 142 3.23 6.46 9.35
C ASN A 142 2.50 6.98 8.09
N SER A 143 2.46 8.30 7.95
CA SER A 143 1.91 9.02 6.80
C SER A 143 2.83 10.18 6.48
N ALA A 144 3.27 10.31 5.23
CA ALA A 144 4.12 11.41 4.78
C ALA A 144 3.52 12.05 3.53
N LEU A 145 3.32 13.38 3.56
CA LEU A 145 2.92 14.16 2.39
C LEU A 145 4.03 15.11 2.04
N ASP A 146 4.55 14.94 0.84
CA ASP A 146 5.78 15.58 0.45
C ASP A 146 5.74 15.90 -1.04
N SER A 147 6.03 17.16 -1.37
CA SER A 147 6.22 17.58 -2.76
C SER A 147 7.54 18.33 -2.90
N PHE A 148 8.42 17.80 -3.74
CA PHE A 148 9.67 18.43 -4.12
C PHE A 148 9.55 18.97 -5.54
N ARG A 149 9.52 20.29 -5.69
CA ARG A 149 9.21 20.91 -6.97
C ARG A 149 10.41 20.97 -7.91
N ARG A 150 11.57 21.49 -7.49
CA ARG A 150 12.69 21.73 -8.44
C ARG A 150 14.05 21.55 -7.79
N TYR A 151 14.89 20.73 -8.43
CA TYR A 151 16.30 20.56 -8.09
C TYR A 151 17.16 20.80 -9.34
N SER A 152 18.08 21.74 -9.26
CA SER A 152 19.18 21.98 -10.22
C SER A 152 18.76 22.29 -11.65
N ARG A 153 17.58 22.90 -11.78
CA ARG A 153 17.01 23.32 -13.07
C ARG A 153 17.84 24.43 -13.70
N ASP A 154 18.02 24.41 -15.02
CA ASP A 154 18.73 25.45 -15.77
C ASP A 154 20.19 25.67 -15.28
N SER A 155 20.80 24.69 -14.60
CA SER A 155 22.17 24.78 -14.07
C SER A 155 23.24 24.52 -15.16
N VAL A 156 24.47 24.98 -14.94
CA VAL A 156 25.58 24.83 -15.90
C VAL A 156 26.80 24.24 -15.20
N GLY A 157 27.23 23.04 -15.61
CA GLY A 157 28.41 22.36 -15.07
C GLY A 157 28.29 21.96 -13.59
N HIS A 158 27.07 21.98 -13.04
CA HIS A 158 26.80 21.76 -11.62
C HIS A 158 26.56 20.28 -11.31
N GLY A 159 27.17 19.78 -10.24
CA GLY A 159 26.99 18.42 -9.76
C GLY A 159 25.94 18.33 -8.66
N ASP A 160 25.13 17.28 -8.67
CA ASP A 160 23.99 17.14 -7.79
C ASP A 160 23.85 15.70 -7.28
N LYS A 161 23.51 15.54 -6.00
CA LYS A 161 23.21 14.22 -5.42
C LYS A 161 21.97 14.25 -4.55
N PHE A 162 21.15 13.22 -4.65
CA PHE A 162 19.97 12.99 -3.81
C PHE A 162 19.97 11.55 -3.32
N SER A 163 20.11 11.35 -2.01
CA SER A 163 20.36 10.02 -1.45
C SER A 163 19.05 9.26 -1.21
N THR A 164 18.13 9.83 -0.45
CA THR A 164 16.90 9.16 -0.03
C THR A 164 15.76 10.17 0.04
N TYR A 165 14.69 9.92 -0.72
CA TYR A 165 13.48 10.73 -0.66
C TYR A 165 12.58 10.26 0.46
N ALA A 166 12.25 8.96 0.47
CA ALA A 166 11.46 8.34 1.51
C ALA A 166 11.99 6.98 1.94
N ARG A 167 11.83 6.70 3.23
CA ARG A 167 12.22 5.42 3.82
C ARG A 167 11.27 5.02 4.95
N ASP A 168 11.01 3.73 5.08
CA ASP A 168 10.33 3.13 6.24
C ASP A 168 8.96 3.79 6.52
N THR A 169 8.25 4.18 5.44
CA THR A 169 6.98 4.92 5.52
C THR A 169 5.80 4.04 5.13
N ASN A 170 4.71 4.06 5.92
CA ASN A 170 3.58 3.17 5.67
C ASN A 170 2.69 3.66 4.51
N VAL A 171 2.14 4.87 4.58
CA VAL A 171 1.26 5.43 3.52
C VAL A 171 1.81 6.76 2.98
N PRO A 172 2.90 6.75 2.20
CA PRO A 172 3.45 7.96 1.62
C PRO A 172 2.61 8.45 0.43
N ASP A 173 2.33 9.76 0.40
CA ASP A 173 1.87 10.50 -0.79
C ASP A 173 2.94 11.48 -1.23
N GLN A 174 3.66 11.13 -2.28
CA GLN A 174 4.94 11.76 -2.56
C GLN A 174 5.08 12.15 -4.02
N SER A 175 5.55 13.38 -4.23
CA SER A 175 5.80 13.90 -5.57
C SER A 175 7.16 14.57 -5.71
N PHE A 176 7.81 14.31 -6.84
CA PHE A 176 9.03 15.01 -7.25
C PHE A 176 8.85 15.51 -8.67
N ASN A 177 8.86 16.83 -8.84
CA ASN A 177 8.50 17.41 -10.13
C ASN A 177 9.70 17.46 -11.07
N THR A 178 10.80 18.14 -10.74
CA THR A 178 11.90 18.27 -11.71
C THR A 178 13.28 18.11 -11.08
N TYR A 179 14.11 17.24 -11.65
CA TYR A 179 15.53 17.07 -11.29
C TYR A 179 16.42 17.32 -12.51
N GLY A 180 17.33 18.30 -12.42
CA GLY A 180 18.34 18.59 -13.46
C GLY A 180 17.78 19.04 -14.80
N THR A 181 16.49 19.37 -14.88
CA THR A 181 15.82 19.75 -16.13
C THR A 181 16.46 21.01 -16.73
N LYS A 182 16.70 21.03 -18.05
CA LYS A 182 17.38 22.12 -18.79
C LYS A 182 18.81 22.42 -18.36
N ALA A 183 19.45 21.53 -17.60
CA ALA A 183 20.84 21.71 -17.21
C ALA A 183 21.79 21.47 -18.39
N THR A 184 22.92 22.19 -18.40
CA THR A 184 23.99 22.04 -19.39
C THR A 184 25.26 21.55 -18.69
N GLY A 185 25.71 20.34 -19.00
CA GLY A 185 26.84 19.70 -18.32
C GLY A 185 26.56 19.36 -16.85
N GLY A 186 27.61 18.92 -16.16
CA GLY A 186 27.55 18.49 -14.77
C GLY A 186 27.10 17.03 -14.61
N THR A 187 26.76 16.66 -13.38
CA THR A 187 26.40 15.28 -13.01
C THR A 187 25.19 15.25 -12.08
N GLY A 188 24.34 14.24 -12.17
CA GLY A 188 23.28 14.00 -11.17
C GLY A 188 23.24 12.54 -10.71
N ASP A 189 23.12 12.33 -9.40
CA ASP A 189 22.93 10.99 -8.81
C ASP A 189 21.69 10.99 -7.91
N PHE A 190 20.72 10.14 -8.21
CA PHE A 190 19.55 9.89 -7.37
C PHE A 190 19.60 8.44 -6.88
N THR A 191 19.78 8.23 -5.58
CA THR A 191 20.03 6.90 -5.04
C THR A 191 18.74 6.15 -4.71
N SER A 192 17.80 6.74 -3.97
CA SER A 192 16.59 6.03 -3.55
C SER A 192 15.40 6.98 -3.46
N TYR A 193 14.34 6.70 -4.23
CA TYR A 193 13.09 7.44 -4.11
C TYR A 193 12.26 6.89 -2.96
N ALA A 194 11.98 5.60 -2.95
CA ALA A 194 11.28 4.99 -1.82
C ALA A 194 11.82 3.61 -1.46
N GLN A 195 12.15 3.45 -0.19
CA GLN A 195 12.68 2.21 0.34
C GLN A 195 11.85 1.74 1.53
N ASP A 196 11.45 0.46 1.52
CA ASP A 196 10.68 -0.14 2.61
C ASP A 196 9.34 0.59 2.86
N VAL A 197 8.71 1.07 1.79
CA VAL A 197 7.41 1.75 1.84
C VAL A 197 6.26 0.77 1.61
N ASN A 198 5.18 0.85 2.38
CA ASN A 198 4.14 -0.18 2.34
C ASN A 198 3.10 0.02 1.24
N VAL A 199 2.34 1.12 1.30
CA VAL A 199 1.31 1.50 0.31
C VAL A 199 1.65 2.85 -0.31
N PRO A 200 2.70 2.91 -1.15
CA PRO A 200 3.07 4.15 -1.83
C PRO A 200 2.00 4.65 -2.79
N THR A 201 1.77 5.97 -2.76
CA THR A 201 1.29 6.73 -3.91
C THR A 201 2.36 7.72 -4.34
N MET A 202 3.11 7.39 -5.38
CA MET A 202 4.36 8.08 -5.72
C MET A 202 4.38 8.58 -7.16
N ARG A 203 4.89 9.81 -7.34
CA ARG A 203 4.88 10.49 -8.65
C ARG A 203 6.20 11.20 -8.90
N PHE A 204 6.94 10.77 -9.92
CA PHE A 204 8.09 11.51 -10.45
C PHE A 204 7.73 12.12 -11.80
N THR A 205 7.88 13.44 -11.96
CA THR A 205 7.47 14.11 -13.20
C THR A 205 8.58 14.14 -14.25
N SER A 206 9.74 14.73 -13.95
CA SER A 206 10.84 14.81 -14.92
C SER A 206 12.22 14.68 -14.29
N TYR A 207 13.03 13.80 -14.85
CA TYR A 207 14.43 13.65 -14.49
C TYR A 207 15.29 13.86 -15.74
N SER A 208 16.16 14.87 -15.72
CA SER A 208 17.08 15.14 -16.83
C SER A 208 16.45 15.49 -18.18
N ASP A 209 15.25 16.06 -18.20
CA ASP A 209 14.63 16.51 -19.45
C ASP A 209 15.29 17.80 -20.00
N ASP A 210 15.33 17.94 -21.31
CA ASP A 210 15.88 19.07 -22.07
C ASP A 210 17.35 19.42 -21.74
N VAL A 211 18.15 18.43 -21.30
CA VAL A 211 19.56 18.66 -20.91
C VAL A 211 20.52 18.68 -22.10
N ASN A 212 21.72 19.22 -21.88
CA ASN A 212 22.80 19.22 -22.86
C ASN A 212 24.12 18.74 -22.25
N GLY A 213 24.64 17.58 -22.65
CA GLY A 213 25.96 17.06 -22.28
C GLY A 213 26.10 16.63 -20.82
N ARG A 214 25.03 16.14 -20.19
CA ARG A 214 24.96 15.85 -18.75
C ARG A 214 24.95 14.35 -18.47
N VAL A 215 25.66 13.92 -17.43
CA VAL A 215 25.73 12.51 -16.98
C VAL A 215 24.83 12.31 -15.76
N GLN A 216 23.96 11.30 -15.78
CA GLN A 216 22.94 11.15 -14.74
C GLN A 216 22.66 9.68 -14.40
N THR A 217 22.48 9.41 -13.11
CA THR A 217 22.16 8.08 -12.60
C THR A 217 20.97 8.12 -11.64
N PHE A 218 20.06 7.16 -11.79
CA PHE A 218 18.94 6.90 -10.88
C PHE A 218 18.96 5.44 -10.45
N LYS A 219 19.29 5.17 -9.18
CA LYS A 219 19.55 3.80 -8.72
C LYS A 219 18.28 3.04 -8.34
N SER A 220 17.35 3.66 -7.62
CA SER A 220 16.18 2.91 -7.16
C SER A 220 14.96 3.78 -6.98
N TYR A 221 13.86 3.41 -7.64
CA TYR A 221 12.60 4.12 -7.53
C TYR A 221 11.72 3.57 -6.39
N SER A 222 11.62 2.25 -6.28
CA SER A 222 10.87 1.62 -5.20
C SER A 222 11.42 0.24 -4.87
N GLU A 223 11.50 -0.04 -3.57
CA GLU A 223 11.98 -1.32 -3.03
C GLU A 223 11.07 -1.81 -1.90
N ASN A 224 10.79 -3.12 -1.91
CA ASN A 224 10.11 -3.84 -0.84
C ASN A 224 8.68 -3.33 -0.56
N ALA A 225 7.99 -2.84 -1.59
CA ALA A 225 6.67 -2.27 -1.45
C ALA A 225 5.54 -3.29 -1.63
N ASN A 226 4.49 -3.18 -0.81
CA ASN A 226 3.48 -4.23 -0.70
C ASN A 226 2.28 -4.01 -1.61
N ALA A 227 1.76 -2.79 -1.69
CA ALA A 227 0.61 -2.44 -2.53
C ALA A 227 0.66 -0.98 -2.97
N GLY A 228 -0.24 -0.54 -3.84
CA GLY A 228 -0.39 0.88 -4.22
C GLY A 228 0.15 1.21 -5.60
N ASP A 229 0.05 2.50 -5.94
CA ASP A 229 0.27 3.02 -7.28
C ASP A 229 1.50 3.92 -7.36
N GLN A 230 2.28 3.74 -8.42
CA GLN A 230 3.48 4.54 -8.61
C GLN A 230 3.71 4.88 -10.07
N SER A 231 4.18 6.10 -10.30
CA SER A 231 4.34 6.64 -11.65
C SER A 231 5.59 7.47 -11.83
N PHE A 232 6.27 7.24 -12.96
CA PHE A 232 7.40 8.03 -13.42
C PHE A 232 7.11 8.53 -14.82
N THR A 233 7.03 9.85 -14.98
CA THR A 233 6.48 10.45 -16.20
C THR A 233 7.56 10.59 -17.28
N SER A 234 8.76 11.06 -16.95
CA SER A 234 9.75 11.42 -17.96
C SER A 234 11.19 11.33 -17.47
N TYR A 235 12.03 10.64 -18.22
CA TYR A 235 13.47 10.57 -18.00
C TYR A 235 14.22 10.91 -19.28
N GLY A 236 15.09 11.91 -19.26
CA GLY A 236 16.05 12.20 -20.34
C GLY A 236 15.41 12.72 -21.64
N LYS A 237 14.15 13.17 -21.59
CA LYS A 237 13.41 13.60 -22.79
C LYS A 237 14.10 14.81 -23.44
N LYS A 238 14.27 14.78 -24.76
CA LYS A 238 14.93 15.84 -25.56
C LYS A 238 16.35 16.19 -25.09
N GLY A 239 17.04 15.26 -24.45
CA GLY A 239 18.44 15.43 -24.08
C GLY A 239 19.36 15.46 -25.30
N ASN A 240 20.40 16.28 -25.27
CA ASN A 240 21.45 16.35 -26.30
C ASN A 240 22.79 15.88 -25.71
N GLY A 241 23.36 14.80 -26.19
CA GLY A 241 24.62 14.23 -25.69
C GLY A 241 24.55 13.80 -24.22
N ALA A 242 23.35 13.45 -23.72
CA ALA A 242 23.15 13.04 -22.34
C ALA A 242 23.59 11.59 -22.12
N GLU A 243 24.15 11.28 -20.96
CA GLU A 243 24.42 9.91 -20.53
C GLU A 243 23.51 9.58 -19.36
N ASN A 244 22.56 8.67 -19.57
CA ASN A 244 21.48 8.40 -18.65
C ASN A 244 21.48 6.94 -18.21
N GLU A 245 21.47 6.72 -16.90
CA GLU A 245 21.37 5.40 -16.31
C GLU A 245 20.23 5.29 -15.30
N PHE A 246 19.35 4.31 -15.48
CA PHE A 246 18.30 3.95 -14.52
C PHE A 246 18.46 2.49 -14.12
N LYS A 247 18.66 2.22 -12.83
CA LYS A 247 18.97 0.86 -12.37
C LYS A 247 17.73 0.04 -12.01
N SER A 248 16.79 0.55 -11.22
CA SER A 248 15.72 -0.30 -10.68
C SER A 248 14.40 0.45 -10.47
N TYR A 249 13.32 -0.18 -10.93
CA TYR A 249 11.94 0.24 -10.66
C TYR A 249 11.14 -0.92 -10.06
N GLY A 250 10.58 -0.77 -8.85
CA GLY A 250 9.63 -1.74 -8.31
C GLY A 250 10.22 -3.09 -7.89
N ASN A 251 11.40 -3.10 -7.27
CA ASN A 251 12.06 -4.33 -6.84
C ASN A 251 11.44 -4.92 -5.56
N ASN A 252 11.30 -6.25 -5.51
CA ASN A 252 10.71 -7.00 -4.39
C ASN A 252 9.29 -6.51 -4.01
N SER A 253 8.47 -6.21 -5.02
CA SER A 253 7.13 -5.67 -4.82
C SER A 253 6.05 -6.76 -4.79
N ASN A 254 4.94 -6.55 -4.07
CA ASN A 254 3.87 -7.55 -4.00
C ASN A 254 2.73 -7.26 -5.01
N VAL A 255 1.78 -6.38 -4.71
CA VAL A 255 0.62 -6.04 -5.58
C VAL A 255 0.67 -4.57 -5.97
N ILE A 256 1.64 -4.19 -6.79
CA ILE A 256 1.89 -2.79 -7.14
C ILE A 256 1.48 -2.49 -8.57
N GLY A 257 0.73 -1.41 -8.75
CA GLY A 257 0.50 -0.75 -10.02
C GLY A 257 1.67 0.17 -10.35
N SER A 258 2.32 -0.04 -11.49
CA SER A 258 3.45 0.79 -11.90
C SER A 258 3.34 1.31 -13.33
N THR A 259 3.60 2.61 -13.49
CA THR A 259 3.61 3.23 -14.82
C THR A 259 4.89 4.03 -15.06
N PHE A 260 5.61 3.71 -16.14
CA PHE A 260 6.70 4.54 -16.67
C PHE A 260 6.31 5.10 -18.03
N SER A 261 6.22 6.42 -18.15
CA SER A 261 5.64 7.03 -19.35
C SER A 261 6.64 7.28 -20.47
N ASN A 262 7.87 7.71 -20.21
CA ASN A 262 8.88 7.79 -21.27
C ASN A 262 10.32 7.82 -20.72
N TYR A 263 11.24 7.19 -21.46
CA TYR A 263 12.68 7.23 -21.24
C TYR A 263 13.39 7.59 -22.55
N GLY A 264 14.23 8.63 -22.56
CA GLY A 264 15.06 8.99 -23.72
C GLY A 264 14.31 9.54 -24.94
N GLU A 265 13.05 9.95 -24.78
CA GLU A 265 12.20 10.35 -25.91
C GLU A 265 12.76 11.59 -26.63
N ASN A 266 12.92 11.55 -27.95
CA ASN A 266 13.51 12.60 -28.78
C ASN A 266 14.95 13.00 -28.37
N GLY A 267 15.73 12.10 -27.76
CA GLY A 267 17.13 12.36 -27.44
C GLY A 267 18.01 12.48 -28.69
N ASN A 268 19.10 13.23 -28.62
CA ASN A 268 20.09 13.39 -29.68
C ASN A 268 21.48 13.01 -29.19
N GLY A 269 22.10 11.96 -29.74
CA GLY A 269 23.41 11.47 -29.32
C GLY A 269 23.45 10.98 -27.87
N ALA A 270 22.32 10.51 -27.34
CA ALA A 270 22.22 10.06 -25.96
C ALA A 270 22.85 8.67 -25.76
N ASN A 271 23.37 8.38 -24.56
CA ASN A 271 23.82 7.06 -24.14
C ASN A 271 22.97 6.62 -22.94
N ASP A 272 21.98 5.79 -23.21
CA ASP A 272 20.82 5.54 -22.37
C ASP A 272 20.78 4.07 -21.96
N SER A 273 20.71 3.83 -20.64
CA SER A 273 20.63 2.49 -20.07
C SER A 273 19.56 2.34 -19.00
N PHE A 274 18.76 1.29 -19.10
CA PHE A 274 17.76 0.89 -18.12
C PHE A 274 18.01 -0.55 -17.69
N THR A 275 18.22 -0.78 -16.39
CA THR A 275 18.64 -2.10 -15.90
C THR A 275 17.44 -3.00 -15.58
N SER A 276 16.56 -2.65 -14.63
CA SER A 276 15.44 -3.52 -14.27
C SER A 276 14.12 -2.79 -13.99
N TYR A 277 13.03 -3.39 -14.46
CA TYR A 277 11.65 -2.96 -14.21
C TYR A 277 10.82 -4.12 -13.66
N GLY A 278 10.29 -3.99 -12.44
CA GLY A 278 9.39 -4.97 -11.82
C GLY A 278 10.08 -6.30 -11.47
N GLU A 279 11.30 -6.26 -10.94
CA GLU A 279 12.10 -7.45 -10.58
C GLU A 279 11.64 -8.05 -9.23
N ASN A 280 11.66 -9.38 -9.13
CA ASN A 280 11.31 -10.12 -7.90
C ASN A 280 9.89 -9.80 -7.37
N GLY A 281 8.96 -9.45 -8.26
CA GLY A 281 7.60 -9.08 -7.92
C GLY A 281 6.67 -10.29 -7.74
N ASN A 282 5.63 -10.19 -6.91
CA ASN A 282 4.65 -11.28 -6.74
C ASN A 282 3.48 -11.21 -7.74
N VAL A 283 2.75 -10.09 -7.73
CA VAL A 283 1.62 -9.77 -8.62
C VAL A 283 1.76 -8.32 -9.14
N PRO A 284 2.87 -7.94 -9.80
CA PRO A 284 3.01 -6.58 -10.30
C PRO A 284 2.10 -6.35 -11.51
N GLU A 285 1.54 -5.15 -11.60
CA GLU A 285 0.86 -4.63 -12.78
C GLU A 285 1.76 -3.55 -13.41
N ASN A 286 2.56 -3.93 -14.41
CA ASN A 286 3.57 -3.04 -14.97
C ASN A 286 3.15 -2.44 -16.32
N ASN A 287 3.32 -1.14 -16.46
CA ASN A 287 3.02 -0.42 -17.69
C ASN A 287 4.16 0.51 -18.10
N PHE A 288 4.95 0.08 -19.10
CA PHE A 288 6.02 0.88 -19.68
C PHE A 288 5.59 1.40 -21.06
N LYS A 289 5.47 2.73 -21.21
CA LYS A 289 4.86 3.31 -22.41
C LYS A 289 5.86 3.52 -23.55
N SER A 290 7.03 4.11 -23.31
CA SER A 290 8.01 4.33 -24.38
C SER A 290 9.46 4.38 -23.89
N TYR A 291 10.35 3.76 -24.65
CA TYR A 291 11.80 3.79 -24.43
C TYR A 291 12.50 4.20 -25.73
N ALA A 292 13.34 5.23 -25.72
CA ALA A 292 14.14 5.71 -26.85
C ALA A 292 13.35 6.09 -28.13
N ASP A 293 12.06 6.41 -27.98
CA ASP A 293 11.23 6.78 -29.12
C ASP A 293 11.71 8.10 -29.76
N SER A 294 11.82 8.11 -31.08
CA SER A 294 12.29 9.24 -31.91
C SER A 294 13.70 9.73 -31.57
N GLY A 295 14.54 8.88 -30.98
CA GLY A 295 15.95 9.18 -30.71
C GLY A 295 16.77 9.36 -32.00
N ASN A 296 17.72 10.28 -31.96
CA ASN A 296 18.67 10.56 -33.04
C ASN A 296 20.10 10.14 -32.64
N ALA A 297 20.73 9.20 -33.35
CA ALA A 297 22.10 8.74 -33.11
C ALA A 297 22.42 8.30 -31.66
N ALA A 298 21.41 7.81 -30.94
CA ALA A 298 21.54 7.35 -29.55
C ALA A 298 22.08 5.92 -29.44
N VAL A 299 22.62 5.56 -28.28
CA VAL A 299 22.98 4.20 -27.85
C VAL A 299 22.05 3.83 -26.72
N ASP A 300 21.20 2.84 -26.93
CA ASP A 300 20.05 2.56 -26.07
C ASP A 300 20.04 1.11 -25.62
N SER A 301 19.99 0.88 -24.31
CA SER A 301 19.97 -0.47 -23.73
C SER A 301 18.95 -0.65 -22.61
N PHE A 302 18.16 -1.72 -22.70
CA PHE A 302 17.21 -2.16 -21.68
C PHE A 302 17.52 -3.61 -21.27
N THR A 303 17.82 -3.84 -20.00
CA THR A 303 18.33 -5.15 -19.56
C THR A 303 17.21 -6.11 -19.19
N SER A 304 16.33 -5.78 -18.24
CA SER A 304 15.28 -6.71 -17.80
C SER A 304 13.95 -6.04 -17.53
N TYR A 305 12.89 -6.68 -18.02
CA TYR A 305 11.50 -6.36 -17.73
C TYR A 305 10.84 -7.58 -17.11
N ARG A 306 10.39 -7.45 -15.85
CA ARG A 306 9.75 -8.48 -15.05
C ARG A 306 10.52 -9.81 -15.04
N ASP A 307 11.79 -9.75 -14.64
CA ASP A 307 12.61 -10.94 -14.38
C ASP A 307 12.36 -11.45 -12.95
N GLN A 308 12.30 -12.77 -12.79
CA GLN A 308 12.18 -13.45 -11.49
C GLN A 308 10.91 -13.09 -10.70
N SER A 309 9.87 -12.62 -11.38
CA SER A 309 8.57 -12.33 -10.78
C SER A 309 7.63 -13.56 -10.86
N ASN A 310 6.61 -13.62 -10.00
CA ASN A 310 5.71 -14.76 -9.91
C ASN A 310 4.66 -14.75 -11.03
N VAL A 311 3.63 -13.89 -10.96
CA VAL A 311 2.57 -13.71 -11.98
C VAL A 311 2.26 -12.22 -12.13
N GLY A 312 1.69 -11.72 -13.21
CA GLY A 312 1.50 -10.27 -13.42
C GLY A 312 0.85 -9.96 -14.76
N ASP A 313 0.27 -8.76 -14.84
CA ASP A 313 -0.33 -8.20 -16.04
C ASP A 313 0.52 -7.03 -16.50
N ASP A 314 1.16 -7.19 -17.65
CA ASP A 314 2.20 -6.28 -18.08
C ASP A 314 2.02 -5.79 -19.51
N ASN A 315 2.34 -4.51 -19.69
CA ASN A 315 2.25 -3.85 -20.98
C ASN A 315 3.50 -3.01 -21.25
N PHE A 316 4.26 -3.40 -22.26
CA PHE A 316 5.34 -2.59 -22.82
C PHE A 316 4.94 -2.08 -24.21
N LYS A 317 4.72 -0.77 -24.34
CA LYS A 317 4.06 -0.22 -25.53
C LYS A 317 5.02 0.09 -26.68
N SER A 318 6.15 0.77 -26.46
CA SER A 318 7.12 1.03 -27.53
C SER A 318 8.57 1.05 -27.08
N TYR A 319 9.44 0.47 -27.91
CA TYR A 319 10.89 0.56 -27.80
C TYR A 319 11.46 1.07 -29.12
N ALA A 320 12.19 2.18 -29.09
CA ALA A 320 12.88 2.81 -30.21
C ALA A 320 11.98 3.09 -31.43
N LYS A 321 10.72 3.44 -31.20
CA LYS A 321 9.77 3.78 -32.28
C LYS A 321 10.19 5.09 -32.92
N SER A 322 10.27 5.09 -34.25
CA SER A 322 10.79 6.17 -35.09
C SER A 322 12.22 6.61 -34.79
N SER A 323 13.01 5.79 -34.08
CA SER A 323 14.40 6.09 -33.71
C SER A 323 15.38 5.76 -34.85
N ASN A 324 16.45 6.52 -34.95
CA ASN A 324 17.60 6.21 -35.83
C ASN A 324 18.87 5.85 -35.03
N ALA A 325 18.69 5.42 -33.76
CA ALA A 325 19.76 5.02 -32.83
C ALA A 325 20.84 4.12 -33.46
N ALA A 326 22.09 4.33 -33.01
CA ALA A 326 23.26 3.59 -33.49
C ALA A 326 23.30 2.15 -32.97
N ASP A 327 22.86 1.91 -31.73
CA ASP A 327 22.81 0.58 -31.11
C ASP A 327 21.56 0.45 -30.22
N LEU A 328 20.89 -0.69 -30.32
CA LEU A 328 19.63 -0.99 -29.63
C LEU A 328 19.72 -2.38 -29.01
N LYS A 329 19.67 -2.46 -27.68
CA LYS A 329 19.79 -3.73 -26.97
C LYS A 329 18.69 -3.93 -25.95
N PHE A 330 17.81 -4.91 -26.17
CA PHE A 330 16.88 -5.41 -25.16
C PHE A 330 17.27 -6.82 -24.76
N SER A 331 17.56 -7.09 -23.48
CA SER A 331 18.00 -8.43 -23.07
C SER A 331 16.83 -9.37 -22.73
N ASN A 332 16.04 -9.09 -21.68
CA ASN A 332 15.06 -10.05 -21.13
C ASN A 332 13.66 -9.44 -20.95
N TYR A 333 12.63 -10.12 -21.47
CA TYR A 333 11.23 -9.70 -21.34
C TYR A 333 10.31 -10.79 -20.77
N GLY A 334 9.68 -10.55 -19.63
CA GLY A 334 8.64 -11.40 -19.06
C GLY A 334 9.14 -12.78 -18.60
N ASN A 335 10.38 -12.87 -18.11
CA ASN A 335 10.98 -14.13 -17.66
C ASN A 335 10.54 -14.46 -16.21
N SER A 336 9.26 -14.81 -16.05
CA SER A 336 8.59 -15.06 -14.77
C SER A 336 8.41 -16.55 -14.46
N PHE A 337 8.14 -16.87 -13.19
CA PHE A 337 7.92 -18.25 -12.72
C PHE A 337 6.58 -18.84 -13.18
N ASN A 338 5.52 -18.03 -13.21
CA ASN A 338 4.18 -18.42 -13.69
C ASN A 338 3.76 -17.57 -14.90
N GLU A 339 2.87 -18.14 -15.71
CA GLU A 339 2.32 -17.49 -16.91
C GLU A 339 1.43 -16.30 -16.50
N GLY A 340 1.76 -15.09 -16.98
CA GLY A 340 0.96 -13.86 -16.84
C GLY A 340 0.38 -13.39 -18.18
N THR A 341 -0.19 -12.18 -18.23
CA THR A 341 -0.60 -11.54 -19.49
C THR A 341 0.38 -10.45 -19.89
N ASP A 342 1.29 -10.80 -20.81
CA ASP A 342 2.36 -9.91 -21.24
C ASP A 342 2.09 -9.40 -22.67
N THR A 343 1.98 -8.08 -22.82
CA THR A 343 1.77 -7.43 -24.13
C THR A 343 2.95 -6.54 -24.50
N PHE A 344 3.58 -6.83 -25.63
CA PHE A 344 4.59 -5.96 -26.23
C PHE A 344 4.03 -5.36 -27.54
N SER A 345 3.75 -4.06 -27.54
CA SER A 345 3.01 -3.46 -28.66
C SER A 345 3.87 -3.06 -29.86
N GLY A 346 5.10 -2.60 -29.66
CA GLY A 346 5.92 -2.05 -30.75
C GLY A 346 7.42 -2.09 -30.50
N TYR A 347 8.17 -2.81 -31.34
CA TYR A 347 9.65 -2.88 -31.26
C TYR A 347 10.32 -2.30 -32.51
N GLY A 348 11.13 -1.26 -32.29
CA GLY A 348 11.80 -0.50 -33.34
C GLY A 348 10.83 0.20 -34.29
N GLY A 349 11.33 0.52 -35.47
CA GLY A 349 10.59 1.13 -36.58
C GLY A 349 11.16 2.51 -36.86
N GLY A 350 11.71 2.72 -38.05
CA GLY A 350 12.44 3.94 -38.41
C GLY A 350 13.02 3.78 -39.81
N THR A 351 13.59 4.83 -40.38
CA THR A 351 14.14 4.83 -41.76
C THR A 351 15.50 4.14 -41.86
N VAL A 352 16.10 3.72 -40.75
CA VAL A 352 17.45 3.10 -40.72
C VAL A 352 17.37 1.63 -41.12
N THR A 353 18.11 1.28 -42.17
CA THR A 353 18.10 -0.05 -42.79
C THR A 353 19.01 -1.07 -42.09
N ASN A 354 20.02 -0.60 -41.34
CA ASN A 354 21.11 -1.45 -40.79
C ASN A 354 21.00 -1.79 -39.29
N GLN A 355 19.92 -1.42 -38.61
CA GLN A 355 19.71 -1.78 -37.20
C GLN A 355 19.39 -3.27 -37.06
N LYS A 356 20.11 -3.96 -36.16
CA LYS A 356 19.74 -5.29 -35.65
C LYS A 356 18.92 -5.11 -34.39
N PHE A 357 17.88 -5.91 -34.24
CA PHE A 357 16.94 -5.73 -33.13
C PHE A 357 16.38 -7.09 -32.70
N GLY A 358 16.33 -7.34 -31.39
CA GLY A 358 15.67 -8.50 -30.80
C GLY A 358 16.07 -8.75 -29.35
N PHE A 359 15.51 -9.80 -28.75
CA PHE A 359 15.71 -10.15 -27.34
C PHE A 359 16.76 -11.26 -27.19
N LYS A 360 17.49 -11.22 -26.07
CA LYS A 360 18.28 -12.37 -25.64
C LYS A 360 17.37 -13.50 -25.12
N GLY A 361 16.31 -13.18 -24.39
CA GLY A 361 15.33 -14.14 -23.91
C GLY A 361 13.96 -13.51 -23.65
N TYR A 362 12.89 -14.29 -23.82
CA TYR A 362 11.53 -13.87 -23.49
C TYR A 362 10.67 -15.03 -22.96
N GLY A 363 9.69 -14.71 -22.12
CA GLY A 363 8.81 -15.65 -21.44
C GLY A 363 7.78 -16.37 -22.32
N VAL A 364 7.04 -17.30 -21.70
CA VAL A 364 5.93 -18.03 -22.33
C VAL A 364 4.69 -17.10 -22.41
N ASN A 365 3.86 -17.24 -23.45
CA ASN A 365 2.58 -16.52 -23.60
C ASN A 365 2.65 -14.99 -23.85
N ASN A 366 3.72 -14.51 -24.49
CA ASN A 366 3.87 -13.11 -24.89
C ASN A 366 3.15 -12.80 -26.21
N THR A 367 2.37 -11.71 -26.27
CA THR A 367 1.79 -11.20 -27.53
C THR A 367 2.59 -10.02 -28.07
N PHE A 368 3.24 -10.21 -29.23
CA PHE A 368 3.91 -9.13 -29.96
C PHE A 368 2.99 -8.63 -31.08
N LYS A 369 2.51 -7.39 -30.98
CA LYS A 369 1.56 -6.82 -31.95
C LYS A 369 2.25 -6.35 -33.22
N ASP A 370 3.25 -5.46 -33.09
CA ASP A 370 4.00 -4.89 -34.21
C ASP A 370 5.51 -4.86 -33.93
N TYR A 371 6.33 -5.13 -34.96
CA TYR A 371 7.78 -4.94 -34.92
C TYR A 371 8.32 -4.58 -36.31
N ALA A 372 9.42 -3.84 -36.35
CA ALA A 372 10.09 -3.48 -37.59
C ALA A 372 10.50 -4.73 -38.38
N ASP A 373 10.40 -4.68 -39.72
CA ASP A 373 10.83 -5.67 -40.73
C ASP A 373 11.26 -7.06 -40.18
N LYS A 374 10.38 -8.05 -40.37
CA LYS A 374 10.55 -9.42 -39.88
C LYS A 374 11.84 -10.12 -40.32
N LYS A 375 12.53 -9.60 -41.35
CA LYS A 375 13.81 -10.14 -41.85
C LYS A 375 15.04 -9.68 -41.04
N ARG A 376 14.90 -8.63 -40.23
CA ARG A 376 15.98 -8.00 -39.46
C ARG A 376 15.92 -8.30 -37.96
N ALA A 377 14.84 -8.94 -37.50
CA ALA A 377 14.65 -9.35 -36.13
C ALA A 377 15.47 -10.62 -35.79
N SER A 378 16.25 -10.62 -34.70
CA SER A 378 16.94 -11.82 -34.19
C SER A 378 16.55 -12.11 -32.74
N PHE A 379 15.80 -13.19 -32.52
CA PHE A 379 15.43 -13.66 -31.19
C PHE A 379 16.34 -14.82 -30.80
N ALA A 380 17.22 -14.63 -29.81
CA ALA A 380 18.28 -15.58 -29.52
C ALA A 380 17.78 -16.83 -28.76
N THR A 381 16.73 -16.71 -27.94
CA THR A 381 16.24 -17.84 -27.14
C THR A 381 14.78 -17.63 -26.73
N TYR A 382 13.97 -18.68 -26.85
CA TYR A 382 12.59 -18.74 -26.36
C TYR A 382 12.47 -19.79 -25.26
N ALA A 383 11.86 -19.45 -24.13
CA ALA A 383 11.52 -20.43 -23.11
C ALA A 383 10.28 -21.22 -23.55
N THR A 384 10.44 -22.50 -23.91
CA THR A 384 9.30 -23.43 -24.06
C THR A 384 8.76 -23.85 -22.69
N LYS A 385 7.48 -24.28 -22.61
CA LYS A 385 6.84 -24.75 -21.36
C LYS A 385 7.68 -25.76 -20.56
N GLY A 386 8.48 -26.59 -21.23
CA GLY A 386 9.37 -27.57 -20.59
C GLY A 386 10.70 -27.01 -20.07
N SER A 387 11.19 -25.89 -20.64
CA SER A 387 12.44 -25.24 -20.24
C SER A 387 12.27 -24.22 -19.11
N ALA A 388 11.12 -23.54 -18.98
CA ALA A 388 10.85 -22.65 -17.84
C ALA A 388 10.84 -23.41 -16.50
N ALA A 389 10.25 -24.62 -16.49
CA ALA A 389 10.29 -25.55 -15.36
C ALA A 389 11.71 -26.05 -15.01
N ARG A 390 12.61 -26.14 -16.00
CA ARG A 390 14.02 -26.55 -15.79
C ARG A 390 14.93 -25.38 -15.40
N VAL A 391 14.68 -24.16 -15.86
CA VAL A 391 15.45 -22.96 -15.44
C VAL A 391 15.15 -22.61 -13.98
N GLY A 392 13.90 -22.78 -13.52
CA GLY A 392 13.54 -22.70 -12.10
C GLY A 392 14.24 -23.77 -11.24
N ALA A 393 14.50 -24.95 -11.80
CA ALA A 393 15.21 -26.04 -11.12
C ALA A 393 16.75 -25.92 -11.19
N MET A 394 17.32 -25.26 -12.21
CA MET A 394 18.77 -25.24 -12.49
C MET A 394 19.54 -24.15 -11.73
N LYS A 395 18.87 -23.15 -11.13
CA LYS A 395 19.49 -22.21 -10.16
C LYS A 395 19.69 -22.82 -8.75
N THR A 396 19.43 -24.12 -8.55
CA THR A 396 19.65 -24.79 -7.25
C THR A 396 21.04 -25.40 -7.08
N LYS A 397 21.93 -25.32 -8.10
CA LYS A 397 23.30 -25.85 -7.99
C LYS A 397 24.32 -24.84 -8.54
N SER A 398 25.07 -24.23 -7.61
CA SER A 398 26.19 -23.27 -7.75
C SER A 398 25.79 -21.85 -8.20
N ALA A 399 26.19 -20.74 -7.57
CA ALA A 399 27.19 -20.47 -6.54
C ALA A 399 26.69 -19.44 -5.51
N ALA A 400 27.32 -19.46 -4.33
CA ALA A 400 27.06 -18.60 -3.19
C ALA A 400 27.16 -17.10 -3.55
N SER A 401 26.06 -16.36 -3.29
CA SER A 401 25.97 -14.92 -2.92
C SER A 401 24.68 -14.22 -3.38
N GLY A 402 23.69 -14.94 -3.91
CA GLY A 402 22.34 -14.40 -4.14
C GLY A 402 21.36 -14.98 -3.13
N LYS A 403 20.72 -14.14 -2.33
CA LYS A 403 19.60 -14.59 -1.47
C LYS A 403 18.54 -15.24 -2.39
N PRO A 404 18.00 -16.42 -2.05
CA PRO A 404 16.89 -17.00 -2.81
C PRO A 404 15.75 -15.99 -2.85
N VAL A 405 15.16 -15.78 -4.03
CA VAL A 405 14.01 -14.88 -4.24
C VAL A 405 12.93 -15.32 -3.28
N ASN A 406 12.74 -14.48 -2.26
CA ASN A 406 11.87 -14.76 -1.15
C ASN A 406 10.44 -14.60 -1.65
N LYS A 407 9.81 -15.72 -2.03
CA LYS A 407 8.36 -15.87 -2.19
C LYS A 407 7.69 -15.69 -0.83
N TRP A 408 7.78 -14.50 -0.24
CA TRP A 408 7.45 -14.27 1.17
C TRP A 408 5.98 -13.93 1.34
N ILE A 409 5.15 -14.97 1.26
CA ILE A 409 3.97 -15.00 2.12
C ILE A 409 4.52 -15.20 3.53
N GLU A 410 4.25 -14.24 4.41
CA GLU A 410 4.72 -14.31 5.79
C GLU A 410 4.34 -15.67 6.42
N PRO A 411 5.31 -16.41 6.98
CA PRO A 411 5.02 -17.68 7.63
C PRO A 411 3.92 -17.54 8.68
N GLY A 412 2.91 -18.41 8.63
CA GLY A 412 1.79 -18.39 9.57
C GLY A 412 0.62 -17.48 9.18
N LYS A 413 0.75 -16.71 8.09
CA LYS A 413 -0.33 -15.86 7.57
C LYS A 413 -1.59 -16.67 7.20
N PHE A 414 -1.39 -17.86 6.64
CA PHE A 414 -2.44 -18.84 6.40
C PHE A 414 -2.02 -20.19 6.98
N PHE A 415 -2.99 -20.94 7.50
CA PHE A 415 -2.77 -22.27 8.06
C PHE A 415 -4.01 -23.16 7.92
N ARG A 416 -3.86 -24.45 8.24
CA ARG A 416 -4.94 -25.46 8.16
C ARG A 416 -5.67 -25.55 9.49
N GLU A 417 -6.98 -25.85 9.45
CA GLU A 417 -7.82 -25.96 10.65
C GLU A 417 -7.26 -27.01 11.62
N SER A 418 -6.70 -28.09 11.08
CA SER A 418 -6.08 -29.17 11.85
C SER A 418 -4.91 -28.74 12.75
N MET A 419 -4.34 -27.55 12.52
CA MET A 419 -3.26 -26.97 13.32
C MET A 419 -3.76 -26.27 14.60
N LEU A 420 -5.05 -25.96 14.71
CA LEU A 420 -5.66 -25.38 15.92
C LEU A 420 -5.89 -26.45 16.99
N LYS A 421 -4.80 -27.07 17.45
CA LYS A 421 -4.79 -28.10 18.49
C LYS A 421 -3.74 -27.77 19.54
N SER A 422 -4.09 -27.99 20.80
CA SER A 422 -3.17 -27.78 21.92
C SER A 422 -1.85 -28.53 21.70
N GLY A 423 -0.73 -27.86 21.99
CA GLY A 423 0.63 -28.38 21.77
C GLY A 423 1.19 -28.17 20.36
N THR A 424 0.42 -27.64 19.41
CA THR A 424 0.92 -27.33 18.06
C THR A 424 1.78 -26.07 18.07
N ILE A 425 3.00 -26.16 17.53
CA ILE A 425 3.88 -25.01 17.34
C ILE A 425 3.69 -24.50 15.91
N MET A 426 3.37 -23.21 15.78
CA MET A 426 3.20 -22.56 14.49
C MET A 426 3.79 -21.15 14.50
N PRO A 427 4.36 -20.67 13.37
CA PRO A 427 4.75 -19.27 13.25
C PRO A 427 3.50 -18.38 13.30
N MET A 428 3.59 -17.24 13.99
CA MET A 428 2.52 -16.25 14.03
C MET A 428 2.89 -15.04 13.17
N PRO A 429 2.04 -14.66 12.21
CA PRO A 429 2.30 -13.53 11.33
C PRO A 429 2.18 -12.21 12.09
N ASP A 430 2.73 -11.14 11.54
CA ASP A 430 2.59 -9.76 12.03
C ASP A 430 1.13 -9.31 11.91
N ILE A 431 0.40 -9.41 13.01
CA ILE A 431 -1.01 -9.00 13.07
C ILE A 431 -1.17 -7.52 13.45
N ARG A 432 -0.10 -6.73 13.58
CA ARG A 432 -0.21 -5.33 14.05
C ARG A 432 -0.87 -4.42 13.02
N ASP A 433 -1.74 -3.53 13.51
CA ASP A 433 -2.22 -2.41 12.73
C ASP A 433 -1.18 -1.31 12.77
N LYS A 434 -0.54 -1.11 11.63
CA LYS A 434 0.48 -0.08 11.48
C LYS A 434 -0.09 1.21 10.92
N MET A 435 -1.38 1.31 10.60
CA MET A 435 -2.02 2.56 10.19
C MET A 435 -2.20 3.52 11.39
N PRO A 436 -2.35 4.84 11.15
CA PRO A 436 -2.68 5.77 12.23
C PRO A 436 -3.97 5.37 12.94
N LYS A 437 -4.05 5.69 14.23
CA LYS A 437 -5.28 5.49 15.00
C LYS A 437 -6.42 6.20 14.29
N ARG A 438 -7.56 5.52 14.21
CA ARG A 438 -8.75 6.00 13.54
C ARG A 438 -10.01 5.49 14.23
N SER A 439 -11.02 6.33 14.31
CA SER A 439 -12.28 6.04 15.02
C SER A 439 -13.47 6.04 14.07
N PHE A 440 -14.52 5.31 14.44
CA PHE A 440 -15.81 5.38 13.77
C PHE A 440 -16.43 6.78 13.91
N LEU A 441 -17.17 7.19 12.89
CA LEU A 441 -18.00 8.40 12.98
C LEU A 441 -19.35 8.07 13.63
N PRO A 442 -19.95 9.00 14.38
CA PRO A 442 -21.33 8.85 14.82
C PRO A 442 -22.25 8.77 13.59
N ARG A 443 -23.23 7.84 13.61
CA ARG A 443 -24.18 7.64 12.49
C ARG A 443 -24.80 8.95 11.99
N VAL A 444 -25.10 9.87 12.92
CA VAL A 444 -25.72 11.17 12.63
C VAL A 444 -24.84 12.11 11.77
N ILE A 445 -23.52 11.99 11.89
CA ILE A 445 -22.57 12.75 11.05
C ILE A 445 -22.36 11.99 9.75
N LEU A 446 -22.12 10.68 9.84
CA LEU A 446 -21.84 9.82 8.69
C LEU A 446 -22.94 9.89 7.62
N SER A 447 -24.21 9.87 8.02
CA SER A 447 -25.36 9.90 7.10
C SER A 447 -25.49 11.19 6.29
N LYS A 448 -24.74 12.24 6.64
CA LYS A 448 -24.69 13.52 5.92
C LYS A 448 -23.51 13.62 4.96
N LEU A 449 -22.56 12.69 5.04
CA LEU A 449 -21.43 12.63 4.12
C LEU A 449 -21.87 11.98 2.79
N PRO A 450 -21.45 12.49 1.63
CA PRO A 450 -21.85 11.97 0.33
C PRO A 450 -21.04 10.71 -0.05
N PHE A 451 -21.14 9.64 0.75
CA PHE A 451 -20.34 8.41 0.59
C PHE A 451 -20.85 7.53 -0.55
N SER A 452 -20.44 7.83 -1.79
CA SER A 452 -20.72 7.02 -3.00
C SER A 452 -19.72 7.33 -4.11
N SER A 453 -19.41 6.36 -4.98
CA SER A 453 -18.58 6.59 -6.18
C SER A 453 -19.17 7.65 -7.10
N SER A 454 -20.50 7.77 -7.18
CA SER A 454 -21.19 8.80 -7.96
C SER A 454 -20.97 10.23 -7.42
N LYS A 455 -20.50 10.35 -6.18
CA LYS A 455 -20.23 11.61 -5.46
C LYS A 455 -18.75 11.75 -5.09
N LEU A 456 -17.87 11.01 -5.76
CA LEU A 456 -16.43 11.02 -5.48
C LEU A 456 -15.82 12.43 -5.56
N ALA A 457 -16.26 13.27 -6.50
CA ALA A 457 -15.78 14.65 -6.61
C ALA A 457 -16.12 15.50 -5.37
N ASP A 458 -17.32 15.33 -4.80
CA ASP A 458 -17.75 16.02 -3.60
C ASP A 458 -16.94 15.55 -2.38
N LEU A 459 -16.69 14.25 -2.26
CA LEU A 459 -15.84 13.69 -1.20
C LEU A 459 -14.41 14.18 -1.28
N LYS A 460 -13.82 14.16 -2.49
CA LYS A 460 -12.47 14.69 -2.72
C LYS A 460 -12.37 16.14 -2.27
N LYS A 461 -13.38 16.96 -2.59
CA LYS A 461 -13.44 18.35 -2.15
C LYS A 461 -13.56 18.49 -0.63
N ILE A 462 -14.39 17.67 0.03
CA ILE A 462 -14.56 17.72 1.49
C ILE A 462 -13.26 17.37 2.21
N PHE A 463 -12.56 16.33 1.75
CA PHE A 463 -11.35 15.78 2.39
C PHE A 463 -10.03 16.35 1.84
N HIS A 464 -10.11 17.43 1.03
CA HIS A 464 -8.96 18.06 0.39
C HIS A 464 -8.08 17.06 -0.39
N ALA A 465 -8.70 16.04 -0.98
CA ALA A 465 -8.02 15.00 -1.72
C ALA A 465 -7.78 15.44 -3.17
N GLU A 466 -6.54 15.82 -3.48
CA GLU A 466 -6.13 16.14 -4.85
C GLU A 466 -6.26 14.93 -5.78
N ASP A 467 -6.45 15.16 -7.07
CA ASP A 467 -6.49 14.07 -8.03
C ASP A 467 -5.19 13.27 -8.03
N ASN A 468 -5.35 11.94 -8.09
CA ASN A 468 -4.29 10.95 -7.98
C ASN A 468 -3.56 10.92 -6.64
N SER A 469 -3.93 11.71 -5.61
CA SER A 469 -3.38 11.66 -4.24
C SER A 469 -3.64 10.32 -3.54
N SER A 470 -2.86 9.97 -2.52
CA SER A 470 -3.12 8.83 -1.63
C SER A 470 -4.51 8.92 -1.01
N MET A 471 -4.97 10.12 -0.64
CA MET A 471 -6.31 10.29 -0.06
C MET A 471 -7.39 10.02 -1.12
N ALA A 472 -7.17 10.48 -2.35
CA ALA A 472 -8.08 10.20 -3.46
C ALA A 472 -8.16 8.71 -3.77
N SER A 473 -7.02 8.01 -3.80
CA SER A 473 -6.97 6.55 -3.97
C SER A 473 -7.65 5.83 -2.82
N LEU A 474 -7.35 6.19 -1.57
CA LEU A 474 -8.01 5.60 -0.38
C LEU A 474 -9.53 5.77 -0.40
N ILE A 475 -10.03 6.96 -0.77
CA ILE A 475 -11.46 7.20 -0.89
C ILE A 475 -12.04 6.37 -2.04
N SER A 476 -11.38 6.36 -3.21
CA SER A 476 -11.85 5.66 -4.40
C SER A 476 -11.87 4.13 -4.22
N GLU A 477 -10.80 3.55 -3.70
CA GLU A 477 -10.67 2.13 -3.38
C GLU A 477 -11.66 1.71 -2.30
N GLY A 478 -11.78 2.51 -1.23
CA GLY A 478 -12.77 2.27 -0.18
C GLY A 478 -14.20 2.24 -0.73
N LEU A 479 -14.55 3.17 -1.62
CA LEU A 479 -15.86 3.17 -2.29
C LEU A 479 -16.03 1.98 -3.24
N SER A 480 -15.01 1.67 -4.04
CA SER A 480 -15.02 0.52 -4.95
C SER A 480 -15.25 -0.79 -4.19
N GLU A 481 -14.49 -1.02 -3.11
CA GLU A 481 -14.66 -2.20 -2.28
C GLU A 481 -15.99 -2.19 -1.54
N CYS A 482 -16.58 -1.02 -1.25
CA CYS A 482 -17.90 -0.92 -0.67
C CYS A 482 -19.03 -1.20 -1.64
N GLU A 483 -18.93 -0.72 -2.86
CA GLU A 483 -19.99 -0.81 -3.88
C GLU A 483 -19.85 -2.08 -4.74
N ARG A 484 -18.72 -2.79 -4.66
CA ARG A 484 -18.52 -4.11 -5.28
C ARG A 484 -19.70 -5.05 -5.00
N LYS A 485 -20.13 -5.78 -6.03
CA LYS A 485 -21.17 -6.81 -5.87
C LYS A 485 -20.74 -7.90 -4.87
N PRO A 486 -21.62 -8.34 -3.97
CA PRO A 486 -21.32 -9.47 -3.08
C PRO A 486 -20.96 -10.72 -3.87
N SER A 487 -20.05 -11.51 -3.31
CA SER A 487 -19.74 -12.85 -3.81
C SER A 487 -20.94 -13.79 -3.63
N GLN A 488 -20.92 -14.95 -4.30
CA GLN A 488 -22.02 -15.91 -4.19
C GLN A 488 -22.21 -16.38 -2.73
N GLY A 489 -23.41 -16.16 -2.18
CA GLY A 489 -23.75 -16.50 -0.78
C GLY A 489 -23.29 -15.48 0.25
N GLU A 490 -22.54 -14.44 -0.14
CA GLU A 490 -22.08 -13.38 0.74
C GLU A 490 -23.18 -12.35 1.01
N SER A 491 -23.38 -12.00 2.29
CA SER A 491 -24.08 -10.77 2.67
C SER A 491 -23.06 -9.72 3.03
N LYS A 492 -23.19 -8.51 2.49
CA LYS A 492 -22.19 -7.46 2.62
C LYS A 492 -22.85 -6.12 2.96
N ARG A 493 -22.19 -5.33 3.81
CA ARG A 493 -22.52 -3.92 4.04
C ARG A 493 -21.28 -3.15 4.45
N CYS A 494 -21.10 -1.96 3.89
CA CYS A 494 -20.11 -1.02 4.43
C CYS A 494 -20.67 -0.23 5.60
N VAL A 495 -19.88 -0.15 6.67
CA VAL A 495 -20.28 0.51 7.90
C VAL A 495 -19.22 1.54 8.30
N GLY A 496 -19.65 2.78 8.46
CA GLY A 496 -18.80 3.88 8.94
C GLY A 496 -19.12 4.30 10.38
N SER A 497 -20.07 3.62 11.03
CA SER A 497 -20.46 3.82 12.43
C SER A 497 -20.55 2.47 13.16
N VAL A 498 -20.34 2.49 14.48
CA VAL A 498 -20.47 1.27 15.30
C VAL A 498 -21.92 0.80 15.31
N GLU A 499 -22.86 1.73 15.26
CA GLU A 499 -24.29 1.45 15.23
C GLU A 499 -24.67 0.67 13.97
N ASP A 500 -24.17 1.08 12.79
CA ASP A 500 -24.45 0.39 11.52
C ASP A 500 -23.83 -1.01 11.50
N MET A 501 -22.69 -1.20 12.16
CA MET A 501 -22.07 -2.50 12.35
C MET A 501 -22.91 -3.42 13.24
N ILE A 502 -23.41 -2.91 14.37
CA ILE A 502 -24.32 -3.65 15.25
C ILE A 502 -25.60 -4.05 14.49
N ASP A 503 -26.20 -3.12 13.74
CA ASP A 503 -27.42 -3.40 12.97
C ASP A 503 -27.18 -4.44 11.87
N PHE A 504 -26.03 -4.39 11.21
CA PHE A 504 -25.66 -5.41 10.22
C PHE A 504 -25.48 -6.78 10.87
N ALA A 505 -24.65 -6.88 11.91
CA ALA A 505 -24.39 -8.13 12.61
C ALA A 505 -25.69 -8.75 13.15
N THR A 506 -26.54 -7.94 13.79
CA THR A 506 -27.81 -8.43 14.34
C THR A 506 -28.85 -8.80 13.29
N SER A 507 -28.81 -8.17 12.11
CA SER A 507 -29.67 -8.54 10.99
C SER A 507 -29.30 -9.90 10.37
N VAL A 508 -28.03 -10.30 10.48
CA VAL A 508 -27.52 -11.55 9.90
C VAL A 508 -27.53 -12.70 10.91
N LEU A 509 -27.12 -12.45 12.15
CA LEU A 509 -26.87 -13.46 13.18
C LEU A 509 -27.94 -13.49 14.27
N GLY A 510 -28.87 -12.53 14.27
CA GLY A 510 -29.82 -12.32 15.37
C GLY A 510 -29.24 -11.46 16.49
N ARG A 511 -30.00 -11.29 17.57
CA ARG A 511 -29.65 -10.35 18.65
C ARG A 511 -28.77 -10.95 19.75
N ASP A 512 -28.63 -12.27 19.72
CA ASP A 512 -27.82 -13.02 20.66
C ASP A 512 -26.45 -13.29 20.07
N VAL A 513 -25.61 -12.26 20.10
CA VAL A 513 -24.31 -12.25 19.42
C VAL A 513 -23.20 -11.78 20.35
N VAL A 514 -21.99 -12.18 20.00
CA VAL A 514 -20.74 -11.77 20.61
C VAL A 514 -19.77 -11.33 19.52
N VAL A 515 -18.90 -10.38 19.86
CA VAL A 515 -17.84 -9.91 18.96
C VAL A 515 -16.49 -10.21 19.59
N ARG A 516 -15.60 -10.78 18.79
CA ARG A 516 -14.29 -11.30 19.22
C ARG A 516 -13.17 -10.67 18.42
N THR A 517 -12.03 -10.47 19.06
CA THR A 517 -10.78 -10.02 18.43
C THR A 517 -9.61 -10.62 19.20
N THR A 518 -8.43 -10.62 18.59
CA THR A 518 -7.19 -11.07 19.24
C THR A 518 -6.75 -10.06 20.29
N ASP A 519 -6.41 -10.51 21.51
CA ASP A 519 -6.19 -9.64 22.68
C ASP A 519 -5.06 -8.62 22.49
N ASN A 520 -3.95 -9.04 21.87
CA ASN A 520 -2.79 -8.18 21.62
C ASN A 520 -1.94 -8.74 20.48
N THR A 521 -0.79 -8.12 20.20
CA THR A 521 0.11 -8.53 19.11
C THR A 521 1.33 -9.31 19.60
N ASN A 522 1.40 -9.69 20.88
CA ASN A 522 2.50 -10.50 21.41
C ASN A 522 2.49 -11.89 20.76
N GLY A 523 3.68 -12.40 20.46
CA GLY A 523 3.88 -13.64 19.71
C GLY A 523 3.97 -13.46 18.21
N SER A 524 3.52 -12.32 17.65
CA SER A 524 3.65 -12.02 16.22
C SER A 524 5.08 -11.62 15.83
N ALA A 525 5.52 -12.06 14.64
CA ALA A 525 6.77 -11.60 14.05
C ALA A 525 6.66 -10.12 13.64
N LYS A 526 7.78 -9.37 13.67
CA LYS A 526 7.80 -8.00 13.12
C LYS A 526 8.04 -8.07 11.61
N LYS A 527 7.01 -8.23 10.75
CA LYS A 527 7.01 -7.94 9.30
C LYS A 527 5.71 -8.34 8.56
N SER A 528 4.77 -7.40 8.38
CA SER A 528 4.01 -7.09 7.13
C SER A 528 2.78 -6.24 7.47
N LEU A 529 2.09 -5.66 6.48
CA LEU A 529 1.10 -4.59 6.65
C LEU A 529 -0.09 -4.73 5.69
N PHE A 530 -1.26 -4.20 6.05
CA PHE A 530 -2.43 -4.01 5.16
C PHE A 530 -3.10 -2.63 5.43
N PRO A 531 -3.67 -1.96 4.42
CA PRO A 531 -4.18 -0.58 4.58
C PRO A 531 -5.67 -0.47 4.99
N TYR A 532 -5.95 0.63 5.71
CA TYR A 532 -7.23 1.31 6.05
C TYR A 532 -8.22 0.68 7.08
N LEU A 533 -9.13 1.50 7.65
CA LEU A 533 -10.25 1.08 8.52
C LEU A 533 -11.53 1.71 8.01
N LEU A 534 -11.97 1.14 6.92
CA LEU A 534 -13.37 1.10 6.53
C LEU A 534 -13.75 -0.34 6.80
N TYR A 535 -14.68 -0.59 7.73
CA TYR A 535 -15.09 -1.97 7.93
C TYR A 535 -15.97 -2.37 6.78
N TYR A 536 -15.36 -3.12 5.89
CA TYR A 536 -16.03 -4.00 5.00
C TYR A 536 -16.61 -5.15 5.83
N CYS A 537 -17.86 -5.00 6.27
CA CYS A 537 -18.54 -6.09 6.96
C CYS A 537 -19.09 -7.06 5.92
N HIS A 538 -18.63 -8.31 6.01
CA HIS A 538 -19.18 -9.40 5.23
C HIS A 538 -19.57 -10.57 6.12
N SER A 539 -20.53 -11.35 5.63
CA SER A 539 -20.92 -12.63 6.18
C SER A 539 -20.86 -13.64 5.04
N VAL A 540 -19.92 -14.56 5.14
CA VAL A 540 -19.74 -15.66 4.21
C VAL A 540 -20.25 -16.96 4.83
N PRO A 541 -20.91 -17.84 4.05
CA PRO A 541 -21.41 -19.11 4.57
C PRO A 541 -20.24 -20.07 4.86
N LYS A 542 -20.45 -21.00 5.81
CA LYS A 542 -19.48 -22.07 6.17
C LYS A 542 -18.12 -21.54 6.66
N VAL A 543 -18.15 -20.62 7.61
CA VAL A 543 -16.96 -20.22 8.39
C VAL A 543 -17.03 -20.78 9.80
N ARG A 544 -15.87 -20.96 10.42
CA ARG A 544 -15.74 -21.29 11.85
C ARG A 544 -14.78 -20.33 12.52
N VAL A 545 -15.11 -19.96 13.76
CA VAL A 545 -14.31 -19.08 14.60
C VAL A 545 -13.73 -19.91 15.74
N TYR A 546 -12.45 -19.71 16.02
CA TYR A 546 -11.73 -20.40 17.07
C TYR A 546 -11.03 -19.40 17.99
N GLU A 547 -11.13 -19.64 19.29
CA GLU A 547 -10.37 -18.93 20.33
C GLU A 547 -9.27 -19.85 20.85
N ALA A 548 -8.05 -19.35 20.93
CA ALA A 548 -6.88 -20.13 21.35
C ALA A 548 -5.97 -19.33 22.27
N ASP A 549 -5.55 -19.95 23.37
CA ASP A 549 -4.46 -19.42 24.19
C ASP A 549 -3.13 -19.69 23.49
N LEU A 550 -2.41 -18.61 23.20
CA LEU A 550 -1.09 -18.66 22.60
C LEU A 550 -0.05 -18.60 23.71
N LEU A 551 0.87 -19.56 23.69
CA LEU A 551 1.91 -19.72 24.69
C LEU A 551 3.28 -19.46 24.07
N ASP A 552 4.20 -18.88 24.84
CA ASP A 552 5.60 -18.82 24.44
C ASP A 552 6.17 -20.25 24.40
N PRO A 553 6.81 -20.67 23.28
CA PRO A 553 7.21 -22.06 23.08
C PRO A 553 8.31 -22.53 24.04
N ASN A 554 9.06 -21.61 24.68
CA ASN A 554 10.15 -21.95 25.59
C ASN A 554 9.68 -21.99 27.05
N THR A 555 8.86 -21.02 27.44
CA THR A 555 8.43 -20.84 28.83
C THR A 555 7.07 -21.44 29.13
N SER A 556 6.29 -21.78 28.10
CA SER A 556 4.87 -22.19 28.20
C SER A 556 3.97 -21.17 28.89
N SER A 557 4.45 -19.93 29.07
CA SER A 557 3.66 -18.86 29.63
C SER A 557 2.66 -18.34 28.60
N LYS A 558 1.44 -17.99 29.03
CA LYS A 558 0.44 -17.40 28.14
C LYS A 558 0.92 -16.00 27.72
N ILE A 559 1.09 -15.82 26.42
CA ILE A 559 1.52 -14.54 25.82
C ILE A 559 0.36 -13.78 25.21
N ASN A 560 -0.67 -14.49 24.74
CA ASN A 560 -1.78 -13.89 24.00
C ASN A 560 -3.02 -14.80 24.01
N HIS A 561 -4.17 -14.23 23.68
CA HIS A 561 -5.41 -14.95 23.39
C HIS A 561 -5.82 -14.59 21.96
N GLY A 562 -5.65 -15.53 21.04
CA GLY A 562 -5.82 -15.32 19.61
C GLY A 562 -7.18 -15.77 19.12
N VAL A 563 -7.74 -14.99 18.19
CA VAL A 563 -8.94 -15.38 17.44
C VAL A 563 -8.54 -15.75 16.02
N ALA A 564 -8.93 -16.94 15.57
CA ALA A 564 -8.73 -17.40 14.21
C ALA A 564 -10.08 -17.61 13.52
N ILE A 565 -10.14 -17.30 12.22
CA ILE A 565 -11.26 -17.64 11.36
C ILE A 565 -10.81 -18.64 10.30
N CYS A 566 -11.62 -19.68 10.10
CA CYS A 566 -11.41 -20.71 9.09
C CYS A 566 -12.53 -20.64 8.05
N HIS A 567 -12.15 -20.43 6.80
CA HIS A 567 -13.03 -20.52 5.64
C HIS A 567 -13.08 -21.98 5.19
N ILE A 568 -14.19 -22.65 5.46
CA ILE A 568 -14.34 -24.10 5.20
C ILE A 568 -14.62 -24.37 3.72
N ASP A 569 -15.27 -23.43 3.03
CA ASP A 569 -15.56 -23.52 1.60
C ASP A 569 -14.86 -22.39 0.86
N THR A 570 -13.78 -22.73 0.17
CA THR A 570 -12.96 -21.79 -0.59
C THR A 570 -13.20 -21.87 -2.11
N SER A 571 -14.27 -22.55 -2.54
CA SER A 571 -14.55 -22.81 -3.97
C SER A 571 -14.71 -21.55 -4.82
N ALA A 572 -15.19 -20.46 -4.21
CA ALA A 572 -15.36 -19.17 -4.88
C ALA A 572 -14.10 -18.28 -4.89
N TRP A 573 -12.99 -18.73 -4.30
CA TRP A 573 -11.76 -17.94 -4.23
C TRP A 573 -10.98 -17.99 -5.55
N SER A 574 -10.22 -16.94 -5.83
CA SER A 574 -9.33 -16.94 -6.99
C SER A 574 -8.29 -18.06 -6.88
N PRO A 575 -8.01 -18.83 -7.96
CA PRO A 575 -6.91 -19.79 -8.00
C PRO A 575 -5.54 -19.18 -7.70
N THR A 576 -5.38 -17.86 -7.94
CA THR A 576 -4.15 -17.11 -7.67
C THR A 576 -4.07 -16.55 -6.24
N HIS A 577 -5.07 -16.80 -5.39
CA HIS A 577 -5.11 -16.27 -4.03
C HIS A 577 -3.89 -16.76 -3.21
N GLY A 578 -3.28 -15.86 -2.43
CA GLY A 578 -2.04 -16.13 -1.68
C GLY A 578 -2.11 -17.37 -0.77
N ALA A 579 -3.27 -17.66 -0.18
CA ALA A 579 -3.46 -18.86 0.63
C ALA A 579 -3.12 -20.17 -0.10
N PHE A 580 -3.48 -20.31 -1.38
CA PHE A 580 -3.22 -21.50 -2.17
C PHE A 580 -1.75 -21.63 -2.56
N LEU A 581 -1.10 -20.49 -2.80
CA LEU A 581 0.35 -20.42 -3.00
C LEU A 581 1.11 -20.83 -1.73
N SER A 582 0.59 -20.47 -0.55
CA SER A 582 1.20 -20.79 0.75
C SER A 582 0.97 -22.22 1.19
N LEU A 583 -0.22 -22.77 0.94
CA LEU A 583 -0.64 -24.09 1.45
C LEU A 583 -0.54 -25.21 0.39
N GLY A 584 -0.18 -24.88 -0.86
CA GLY A 584 0.06 -25.84 -1.93
C GLY A 584 -1.19 -26.55 -2.44
N SER A 585 -2.32 -25.84 -2.58
CA SER A 585 -3.59 -26.41 -3.03
C SER A 585 -4.36 -25.47 -3.97
N GLU A 586 -5.67 -25.66 -4.14
CA GLU A 586 -6.52 -24.86 -5.04
C GLU A 586 -7.92 -24.61 -4.42
N PRO A 587 -8.68 -23.63 -4.97
CA PRO A 587 -10.04 -23.33 -4.51
C PRO A 587 -10.93 -24.55 -4.36
N GLY A 588 -11.63 -24.66 -3.23
CA GLY A 588 -12.63 -25.70 -2.96
C GLY A 588 -12.05 -27.07 -2.56
N LYS A 589 -10.72 -27.26 -2.60
CA LYS A 589 -10.08 -28.50 -2.13
C LYS A 589 -9.62 -28.46 -0.68
N ILE A 590 -9.43 -27.27 -0.12
CA ILE A 590 -8.95 -27.09 1.25
C ILE A 590 -9.70 -25.97 1.97
N GLU A 591 -9.79 -26.10 3.29
CA GLU A 591 -10.08 -25.01 4.19
C GLU A 591 -8.85 -24.12 4.37
N VAL A 592 -9.09 -22.82 4.57
CA VAL A 592 -8.03 -21.84 4.81
C VAL A 592 -8.36 -21.08 6.08
N CYS A 593 -7.44 -21.13 7.06
CA CYS A 593 -7.54 -20.37 8.29
C CYS A 593 -6.53 -19.22 8.32
N HIS A 594 -6.89 -18.15 9.02
CA HIS A 594 -5.98 -17.06 9.35
C HIS A 594 -6.33 -16.45 10.71
N TRP A 595 -5.35 -15.81 11.35
CA TRP A 595 -5.57 -15.03 12.57
C TRP A 595 -6.31 -13.74 12.23
N ILE A 596 -7.11 -13.25 13.18
CA ILE A 596 -7.72 -11.91 13.12
C ILE A 596 -6.65 -10.88 13.46
N PHE A 597 -6.50 -9.89 12.58
CA PHE A 597 -5.51 -8.83 12.72
C PHE A 597 -5.93 -7.82 13.78
N GLU A 598 -4.96 -7.08 14.34
CA GLU A 598 -5.23 -5.95 15.20
C GLU A 598 -6.16 -4.97 14.46
N ASN A 599 -7.19 -4.52 15.16
CA ASN A 599 -8.30 -3.74 14.65
C ASN A 599 -9.35 -4.48 13.80
N ASP A 600 -9.13 -5.71 13.38
CA ASP A 600 -10.21 -6.55 12.83
C ASP A 600 -11.02 -7.20 13.94
N MET A 601 -12.25 -7.60 13.62
CA MET A 601 -13.13 -8.28 14.56
C MET A 601 -14.09 -9.23 13.86
N THR A 602 -14.52 -10.26 14.58
CA THR A 602 -15.46 -11.26 14.07
C THR A 602 -16.69 -11.34 14.97
N TRP A 603 -17.86 -11.37 14.36
CA TRP A 603 -19.14 -11.55 15.05
C TRP A 603 -19.59 -13.00 14.93
N ALA A 604 -20.10 -13.55 16.03
CA ALA A 604 -20.66 -14.89 16.10
C ALA A 604 -21.94 -14.88 16.95
N VAL A 605 -22.78 -15.90 16.78
CA VAL A 605 -23.86 -16.18 17.74
C VAL A 605 -23.18 -16.54 19.08
N SER A 606 -23.74 -16.08 20.19
CA SER A 606 -23.22 -16.46 21.52
C SER A 606 -23.40 -17.95 21.78
N ASP A 607 -22.40 -18.54 22.43
CA ASP A 607 -22.35 -19.95 22.80
C ASP A 607 -23.24 -20.28 24.01
#